data_AF-A0A9P1GXC1-F1
#
_entry.id   AF-A0A9P1GXC1-F1
#
_cell.length_a   1.000
_cell.length_b   1.000
_cell.length_c   1.000
_cell.angle_alpha   90.00
_cell.angle_beta   90.00
_cell.angle_gamma   90.00
#
_symmetry.space_group_name_H-M   'P 1'
#
loop_
_entity.id
_entity.type
_entity.pdbx_description
1 polymer ?
#
loop_
_entity_poly.entity_id
_entity_poly.type
_entity_poly.pdbx_seq_one_letter_code
_entity_poly.pdbx_strand_id
1 'polypeptide(L)'
;MGKPVVDYSLYLVTDSTPAILGNRDLVSVVEAAVQGGVTVVQYRDKTSDTRVLVDTARALHAITSRHGVPLLINDRVDVALAVGCEGVHIGQDDMGT
;
A
#
# COMPACT_ATOMS: atom_id res chain seq x y z
N MET A 1 0.71 9.23 22.30
CA MET A 1 -0.23 9.24 21.15
C MET A 1 -0.84 7.85 21.08
N GLY A 2 -2.17 7.70 21.16
CA GLY A 2 -2.82 6.39 20.99
C GLY A 2 -2.68 5.92 19.54
N LYS A 3 -2.68 4.60 19.29
CA LYS A 3 -2.77 4.10 17.93
C LYS A 3 -4.07 4.62 17.31
N PRO A 4 -4.04 5.18 16.08
CA PRO A 4 -5.27 5.53 15.39
C PRO A 4 -6.15 4.29 15.26
N VAL A 5 -7.47 4.48 15.40
CA VAL A 5 -8.44 3.40 15.15
C VAL A 5 -8.46 3.15 13.65
N VAL A 6 -8.02 1.96 13.25
CA VAL A 6 -8.02 1.53 11.84
C VAL A 6 -9.21 0.60 11.64
N ASP A 7 -10.02 0.88 10.62
CA ASP A 7 -11.13 0.03 10.20
C ASP A 7 -10.63 -1.04 9.23
N TYR A 8 -10.54 -2.30 9.68
CA TYR A 8 -10.07 -3.41 8.86
C TYR A 8 -11.19 -4.16 8.11
N SER A 9 -12.40 -3.59 7.99
CA SER A 9 -13.57 -4.26 7.39
C SER A 9 -13.34 -4.71 5.94
N LEU A 10 -12.68 -3.89 5.11
CA LEU A 10 -12.32 -4.25 3.74
C LEU A 10 -10.88 -3.85 3.44
N TYR A 11 -9.98 -4.84 3.55
CA TYR A 11 -8.54 -4.65 3.38
C TYR A 11 -8.07 -5.11 1.99
N LEU A 12 -7.74 -4.15 1.12
CA LEU A 12 -7.13 -4.42 -0.18
C LEU A 12 -5.62 -4.67 -0.06
N VAL A 13 -5.15 -5.78 -0.63
CA VAL A 13 -3.73 -6.04 -0.89
C VAL A 13 -3.51 -5.97 -2.40
N THR A 14 -2.57 -5.13 -2.85
CA THR A 14 -2.31 -4.96 -4.28
C THR A 14 -1.49 -6.10 -4.86
N ASP A 15 -1.66 -6.34 -6.16
CA ASP A 15 -0.75 -7.16 -6.95
C ASP A 15 -0.59 -6.50 -8.33
N SER A 16 0.62 -6.03 -8.63
CA SER A 16 0.97 -5.34 -9.88
C SER A 16 1.33 -6.29 -11.03
N THR A 17 1.28 -7.60 -10.82
CA THR A 17 1.63 -8.57 -11.87
C THR A 17 0.63 -8.54 -13.03
N PRO A 18 1.06 -8.84 -14.26
CA PRO A 18 0.16 -8.91 -15.41
C PRO A 18 -1.01 -9.87 -15.24
N ALA A 19 -0.87 -10.91 -14.40
CA ALA A 19 -1.93 -11.88 -14.13
C ALA A 19 -3.13 -11.28 -13.38
N ILE A 20 -2.89 -10.27 -12.53
CA ILE A 20 -3.94 -9.61 -11.72
C ILE A 20 -4.27 -8.24 -12.28
N LEU A 21 -3.26 -7.40 -12.50
CA LEU A 21 -3.45 -6.03 -12.94
C LEU A 21 -3.74 -5.94 -14.45
N GLY A 22 -3.14 -6.85 -15.24
CA GLY A 22 -3.17 -6.76 -16.70
C GLY A 22 -2.47 -5.50 -17.19
N ASN A 23 -3.13 -4.75 -18.07
CA ASN A 23 -2.63 -3.48 -18.61
C ASN A 23 -3.21 -2.25 -17.89
N ARG A 24 -3.86 -2.44 -16.73
CA ARG A 24 -4.47 -1.35 -15.98
C ARG A 24 -3.42 -0.58 -15.19
N ASP A 25 -3.69 0.70 -14.94
CA ASP A 25 -2.89 1.49 -14.03
C ASP A 25 -3.25 1.15 -12.57
N LEU A 26 -2.24 0.84 -11.75
CA LEU A 26 -2.44 0.43 -10.36
C LEU A 26 -3.09 1.53 -9.53
N VAL A 27 -2.67 2.78 -9.72
CA VAL A 27 -3.17 3.92 -8.94
C VAL A 27 -4.65 4.13 -9.19
N SER A 28 -5.07 4.08 -10.46
CA SER A 28 -6.47 4.17 -10.88
C SER A 28 -7.33 3.03 -10.32
N VAL A 29 -6.79 1.81 -10.27
CA VAL A 29 -7.50 0.65 -9.68
C VAL A 29 -7.67 0.82 -8.18
N VAL A 30 -6.64 1.29 -7.47
CA VAL A 30 -6.72 1.55 -6.02
C VAL A 30 -7.69 2.69 -5.72
N GLU A 31 -7.68 3.76 -6.52
CA GLU A 31 -8.64 4.87 -6.37
C GLU A 31 -10.09 4.38 -6.50
N ALA A 32 -10.39 3.60 -7.53
CA ALA A 32 -11.72 3.02 -7.72
C ALA A 32 -12.11 2.10 -6.55
N ALA A 33 -11.17 1.32 -6.02
CA ALA A 33 -11.42 0.43 -4.88
C ALA A 33 -11.72 1.21 -3.59
N VAL A 34 -10.97 2.29 -3.34
CA VAL A 34 -11.22 3.21 -2.22
C VAL A 34 -12.58 3.88 -2.34
N GLN A 35 -12.96 4.36 -3.53
CA GLN A 35 -14.30 4.89 -3.79
C GLN A 35 -15.40 3.84 -3.61
N GLY A 36 -15.08 2.56 -3.83
CA GLY A 36 -15.95 1.41 -3.60
C GLY A 36 -16.06 0.94 -2.15
N GLY A 37 -15.37 1.59 -1.20
CA GLY A 37 -15.47 1.29 0.23
C GLY A 37 -14.33 0.45 0.82
N VAL A 38 -13.19 0.33 0.14
CA VAL A 38 -11.97 -0.20 0.77
C VAL A 38 -11.57 0.69 1.96
N THR A 39 -11.30 0.07 3.10
CA THR A 39 -10.99 0.76 4.37
C THR A 39 -9.51 0.73 4.74
N VAL A 40 -8.72 -0.14 4.11
CA VAL A 40 -7.25 -0.20 4.22
C VAL A 40 -6.63 -0.63 2.89
N VAL A 41 -5.50 -0.04 2.50
CA VAL A 41 -4.70 -0.49 1.35
C VAL A 41 -3.32 -0.95 1.81
N GLN A 42 -2.88 -2.11 1.33
CA GLN A 42 -1.49 -2.59 1.45
C GLN A 42 -0.88 -2.62 0.06
N TYR A 43 0.16 -1.81 -0.15
CA TYR A 43 0.97 -1.89 -1.34
C TYR A 43 2.00 -3.02 -1.20
N ARG A 44 1.86 -4.02 -2.06
CA ARG A 44 2.72 -5.19 -2.14
C ARG A 44 3.29 -5.30 -3.55
N ASP A 45 4.61 -5.18 -3.64
CA ASP A 45 5.39 -5.40 -4.84
C ASP A 45 6.70 -6.09 -4.46
N LYS A 46 6.95 -7.27 -5.03
CA LYS A 46 8.13 -8.10 -4.71
C LYS A 46 9.20 -8.02 -5.79
N THR A 47 8.95 -7.31 -6.89
CA THR A 47 9.75 -7.40 -8.12
C THR A 47 10.33 -6.08 -8.57
N SER A 48 9.68 -4.96 -8.23
CA SER A 48 10.10 -3.63 -8.66
C SER A 48 11.34 -3.16 -7.89
N ASP A 49 12.18 -2.38 -8.57
CA ASP A 49 13.29 -1.68 -7.94
C ASP A 49 12.80 -0.69 -6.88
N THR A 50 13.61 -0.48 -5.84
CA THR A 50 13.29 0.40 -4.71
C THR A 50 12.79 1.79 -5.13
N ARG A 51 13.40 2.41 -6.15
CA ARG A 51 12.99 3.74 -6.63
C ARG A 51 11.56 3.72 -7.18
N VAL A 52 11.25 2.73 -8.03
CA VAL A 52 9.91 2.54 -8.60
C VAL A 52 8.90 2.29 -7.49
N LEU A 53 9.27 1.45 -6.51
CA LEU A 53 8.43 1.15 -5.35
C LEU A 53 8.09 2.42 -4.55
N VAL A 54 9.07 3.29 -4.29
CA VAL A 54 8.84 4.58 -3.60
C VAL A 54 7.94 5.50 -4.43
N ASP A 55 8.20 5.64 -5.74
CA ASP A 55 7.42 6.52 -6.62
C ASP A 55 5.95 6.06 -6.70
N THR A 56 5.71 4.75 -6.86
CA THR A 56 4.37 4.17 -6.84
C THR A 56 3.71 4.31 -5.47
N ALA A 57 4.43 4.03 -4.38
CA ALA A 57 3.91 4.17 -3.03
C ALA A 57 3.50 5.61 -2.70
N ARG A 58 4.24 6.63 -3.18
CA ARG A 58 3.85 8.05 -3.06
C ARG A 58 2.55 8.35 -3.80
N ALA A 59 2.41 7.84 -5.03
CA ALA A 59 1.19 8.04 -5.81
C ALA A 59 -0.02 7.39 -5.13
N LEU A 60 0.14 6.17 -4.62
CA LEU A 60 -0.89 5.49 -3.84
C LEU A 60 -1.22 6.25 -2.56
N HIS A 61 -0.22 6.70 -1.81
CA HIS A 61 -0.41 7.43 -0.55
C HIS A 61 -1.17 8.74 -0.74
N ALA A 62 -0.89 9.47 -1.82
CA ALA A 62 -1.63 10.68 -2.15
C ALA A 62 -3.13 10.42 -2.37
N ILE A 63 -3.46 9.31 -3.06
CA ILE A 63 -4.85 8.90 -3.28
C ILE A 63 -5.50 8.47 -1.96
N THR A 64 -4.90 7.52 -1.24
CA THR A 64 -5.50 6.94 -0.03
C THR A 64 -5.67 8.00 1.07
N SER A 65 -4.69 8.91 1.22
CA SER A 65 -4.76 10.04 2.15
C SER A 65 -5.93 10.98 1.87
N ARG A 66 -6.20 11.28 0.59
CA ARG A 66 -7.33 12.14 0.19
C ARG A 66 -8.68 11.54 0.59
N HIS A 67 -8.75 10.22 0.73
CA HIS A 67 -9.96 9.49 1.13
C HIS A 67 -9.94 9.05 2.61
N GLY A 68 -8.91 9.41 3.38
CA GLY A 68 -8.78 9.00 4.79
C GLY A 68 -8.54 7.50 4.98
N VAL A 69 -8.05 6.80 3.96
CA VAL A 69 -7.73 5.37 4.00
C VAL A 69 -6.22 5.22 4.26
N PRO A 70 -5.79 4.45 5.27
CA PRO A 70 -4.38 4.24 5.55
C PRO A 70 -3.72 3.38 4.46
N LEU A 71 -2.48 3.72 4.13
CA LEU A 71 -1.59 2.91 3.28
C LEU A 71 -0.55 2.20 4.15
N LEU A 72 -0.42 0.89 3.94
CA LEU A 72 0.65 0.07 4.50
C LEU A 72 1.58 -0.42 3.39
N ILE A 73 2.89 -0.43 3.66
CA ILE A 73 3.88 -1.04 2.76
C ILE A 73 4.22 -2.44 3.22
N ASN A 74 4.18 -3.40 2.30
CA ASN A 74 4.56 -4.78 2.58
C ASN A 74 6.09 -4.94 2.64
N ASP A 75 6.61 -5.54 3.72
CA ASP A 75 8.01 -5.97 3.99
C ASP A 75 9.07 -4.84 4.02
N ARG A 76 8.81 -3.70 3.39
CA ARG A 76 9.80 -2.63 3.12
C ARG A 76 9.64 -1.43 4.05
N VAL A 77 10.25 -1.53 5.23
CA VAL A 77 10.28 -0.44 6.24
C VAL A 77 10.97 0.82 5.70
N ASP A 78 12.05 0.65 4.95
CA ASP A 78 12.78 1.75 4.32
C ASP A 78 11.90 2.58 3.36
N VAL A 79 11.06 1.90 2.58
CA VAL A 79 10.11 2.55 1.66
C VAL A 79 9.00 3.25 2.45
N ALA A 80 8.44 2.61 3.48
CA ALA A 80 7.43 3.25 4.32
C ALA A 80 7.95 4.54 4.98
N LEU A 81 9.20 4.53 5.47
CA LEU A 81 9.86 5.71 6.02
C LEU A 81 10.10 6.78 4.96
N ALA A 82 10.55 6.40 3.75
CA ALA A 82 10.76 7.34 2.67
C ALA A 82 9.46 8.03 2.22
N VAL A 83 8.36 7.29 2.18
CA VAL A 83 7.03 7.78 1.79
C VAL A 83 6.38 8.59 2.91
N GLY A 84 6.58 8.18 4.17
CA GLY A 84 5.90 8.75 5.34
C GLY A 84 4.46 8.27 5.50
N CYS A 85 4.16 7.02 5.12
CA CYS A 85 2.83 6.43 5.21
C CYS A 85 2.53 5.82 6.60
N GLU A 86 1.30 5.33 6.78
CA GLU A 86 0.73 5.03 8.09
C GLU A 86 1.26 3.74 8.73
N GLY A 87 1.85 2.82 7.96
CA GLY A 87 2.46 1.63 8.54
C GLY A 87 3.11 0.67 7.55
N VAL A 88 3.48 -0.48 8.10
CA VAL A 88 4.07 -1.62 7.38
C VAL A 88 3.36 -2.91 7.77
N HIS A 89 3.33 -3.86 6.83
CA HIS A 89 2.98 -5.24 7.10
C HIS A 89 4.22 -6.10 6.94
N ILE A 90 4.56 -6.89 7.96
CA ILE A 90 5.81 -7.66 8.05
C ILE A 90 5.44 -9.11 8.39
N GLY A 91 5.92 -10.06 7.60
CA GLY A 91 5.88 -11.48 7.88
C GLY A 91 7.01 -11.93 8.82
N GLN A 92 6.95 -13.18 9.27
CA GLN A 92 7.89 -13.70 10.28
C GLN A 92 9.35 -13.74 9.79
N ASP A 93 9.56 -13.91 8.48
CA ASP A 93 10.90 -14.07 7.89
C ASP A 93 11.46 -12.76 7.29
N ASP A 94 10.68 -11.68 7.25
CA ASP A 94 11.05 -10.44 6.53
C ASP A 94 11.99 -9.55 7.34
N MET A 95 11.99 -9.69 8.66
CA MET A 95 12.89 -9.01 9.59
C MET A 95 13.57 -10.04 10.49
N GLY A 96 14.51 -10.79 9.92
CA GLY A 96 15.40 -11.66 10.70
C GLY A 96 16.35 -10.85 11.60
N THR A 97 16.59 -11.41 12.79
CA THR A 97 17.57 -10.96 13.80
C THR A 97 18.98 -10.78 13.25
#